data_AF-I4G689-F1
#
_entry.id   AF-I4G689-F1
#
_cell.length_a   1.000
_cell.length_b   1.000
_cell.length_c   1.000
_cell.angle_alpha   90.00
_cell.angle_beta   90.00
_cell.angle_gamma   90.00
#
_symmetry.space_group_name_H-M   'P 1'
#
loop_
_entity.id
_entity.type
_entity.pdbx_description
1 polymer ?
#
loop_
_entity_poly.entity_id
_entity_poly.type
_entity_poly.pdbx_seq_one_letter_code
_entity_poly.pdbx_strand_id
1 'polypeptide(L)'
;MRKAETRQLEKIVQAYKTSCLCLIDYLPKQIYPGKITIIRAGEELTDDPNKDLIARDCEDSSLGWSEFSTEPVEIHFVLGNHVSIMVEPHVQILAEELKVCLEI
;
A
#
# COMPACT_ATOMS: atom_id res chain seq x y z
N MET A 1 25.43 -21.14 15.09
CA MET A 1 24.70 -19.85 14.93
C MET A 1 24.83 -19.30 13.50
N ARG A 2 26.02 -19.03 12.94
CA ARG A 2 26.22 -18.49 11.55
C ARG A 2 25.46 -19.16 10.39
N LYS A 3 25.19 -20.48 10.42
CA LYS A 3 24.42 -21.18 9.36
C LYS A 3 22.90 -20.95 9.40
N ALA A 4 22.35 -20.66 10.58
CA ALA A 4 20.91 -20.40 10.73
C ALA A 4 20.57 -18.98 10.27
N GLU A 5 21.43 -18.01 10.59
CA GLU A 5 21.31 -16.60 10.18
C GLU A 5 21.43 -16.43 8.65
N THR A 6 22.34 -17.17 8.01
CA THR A 6 22.48 -17.18 6.54
C THR A 6 21.27 -17.77 5.84
N ARG A 7 20.72 -18.89 6.35
CA ARG A 7 19.49 -19.48 5.81
C ARG A 7 18.27 -18.57 5.98
N GLN A 8 18.19 -17.82 7.07
CA GLN A 8 17.10 -16.84 7.28
C GLN A 8 17.20 -15.69 6.28
N LEU A 9 18.41 -15.16 6.06
CA LEU A 9 18.64 -14.11 5.07
C LEU A 9 18.26 -14.56 3.66
N GLU A 10 18.68 -15.75 3.25
CA GLU A 10 18.33 -16.33 1.94
C GLU A 10 16.81 -16.39 1.72
N LYS A 11 16.06 -16.81 2.75
CA LYS A 11 14.60 -16.87 2.68
C LYS A 11 13.97 -15.49 2.53
N ILE A 12 14.46 -14.48 3.27
CA ILE A 12 13.95 -13.10 3.17
C ILE A 12 14.22 -12.54 1.77
N VAL A 13 15.43 -12.70 1.25
CA VAL A 13 15.80 -12.25 -0.10
C VAL A 13 14.95 -12.95 -1.16
N GLN A 14 14.74 -14.25 -1.02
CA GLN A 14 13.91 -15.00 -1.97
C GLN A 14 12.45 -14.55 -1.94
N ALA A 15 11.88 -14.31 -0.75
CA ALA A 15 10.52 -13.79 -0.61
C ALA A 15 10.39 -12.41 -1.26
N TYR A 16 11.33 -11.50 -0.95
CA TYR A 16 11.36 -10.16 -1.53
C TYR A 16 11.45 -10.19 -3.05
N LYS A 17 12.40 -10.96 -3.61
CA LYS A 17 12.54 -11.13 -5.06
C LYS A 17 11.25 -11.64 -5.70
N THR A 18 10.61 -12.62 -5.09
CA THR A 18 9.36 -13.19 -5.61
C THR A 18 8.25 -12.14 -5.61
N SER A 19 8.09 -11.38 -4.53
CA SER A 19 7.12 -10.28 -4.45
C SER A 19 7.37 -9.19 -5.51
N CYS A 20 8.62 -8.77 -5.70
CA CYS A 20 8.96 -7.80 -6.74
C CYS A 20 8.67 -8.30 -8.15
N LEU A 21 8.95 -9.58 -8.44
CA LEU A 21 8.65 -10.16 -9.75
C LEU A 21 7.14 -10.29 -9.98
N CYS A 22 6.38 -10.70 -8.96
CA CYS A 22 4.92 -10.73 -9.04
C CYS A 22 4.32 -9.35 -9.33
N LEU A 23 4.91 -8.26 -8.81
CA LEU A 23 4.42 -6.91 -9.05
C LEU A 23 4.51 -6.50 -10.53
N ILE A 24 5.49 -7.03 -11.27
CA ILE A 24 5.71 -6.68 -12.68
C ILE A 24 4.66 -7.32 -13.60
N ASP A 25 4.30 -8.58 -13.33
CA ASP A 25 3.47 -9.39 -14.24
C ASP A 25 2.03 -9.59 -13.74
N TYR A 26 1.65 -9.00 -12.60
CA TYR A 26 0.30 -9.13 -12.07
C TYR A 26 -0.69 -8.25 -12.83
N LEU A 27 -1.63 -8.89 -13.52
CA LEU A 27 -2.76 -8.24 -14.19
C LEU A 27 -4.07 -8.81 -13.65
N PRO A 28 -4.93 -8.00 -12.99
CA PRO A 28 -6.26 -8.44 -12.59
C PRO A 28 -7.07 -8.94 -13.79
N LYS A 29 -7.64 -10.14 -13.69
CA LYS A 29 -8.43 -10.75 -14.79
C LYS A 29 -9.84 -10.19 -14.91
N GLN A 30 -10.35 -9.59 -13.83
CA GLN A 30 -11.70 -9.06 -13.73
C GLN A 30 -11.71 -7.78 -12.90
N ILE A 31 -12.60 -6.88 -13.26
CA ILE A 31 -12.92 -5.69 -12.46
C ILE A 31 -13.67 -6.14 -11.21
N TYR A 32 -13.35 -5.55 -10.06
CA TYR A 32 -14.02 -5.83 -8.81
C TYR A 32 -15.42 -5.20 -8.82
N PRO A 33 -16.50 -5.98 -8.60
CA PRO A 33 -17.87 -5.49 -8.75
C PRO A 33 -18.39 -4.68 -7.55
N GLY A 34 -17.53 -4.32 -6.60
CA GLY A 34 -17.94 -3.65 -5.36
C GLY A 34 -17.06 -2.45 -5.05
N LYS A 35 -17.40 -1.77 -3.95
CA LYS A 35 -16.67 -0.60 -3.47
C LYS A 35 -15.28 -0.93 -2.96
N ILE A 36 -14.32 -0.07 -3.31
CA ILE A 36 -12.97 -0.06 -2.74
C ILE A 36 -12.84 1.20 -1.88
N THR A 37 -12.33 1.05 -0.66
CA THR A 37 -11.98 2.16 0.23
C THR A 37 -10.48 2.15 0.47
N ILE A 38 -9.84 3.32 0.31
CA ILE A 38 -8.41 3.51 0.49
C ILE A 38 -8.19 4.48 1.65
N ILE A 39 -7.47 4.04 2.68
CA ILE A 39 -6.91 4.93 3.69
C ILE A 39 -5.52 5.34 3.22
N ARG A 40 -5.38 6.56 2.71
CA ARG A 40 -4.17 7.07 2.04
C ARG A 40 -3.35 7.95 3.00
N ALA A 41 -2.06 7.71 3.04
CA ALA A 41 -1.12 8.59 3.73
C ALA A 41 -1.09 9.97 3.04
N GLY A 42 -1.23 11.04 3.81
CA GLY A 42 -1.31 12.42 3.31
C GLY A 42 0.05 13.07 3.04
N GLU A 43 1.14 12.50 3.53
CA GLU A 43 2.49 13.02 3.34
C GLU A 43 3.28 12.13 2.37
N GLU A 44 3.91 12.76 1.37
CA GLU A 44 4.83 12.05 0.48
C GLU A 44 6.19 11.87 1.15
N LEU A 45 6.84 10.73 0.88
CA LEU A 45 8.25 10.56 1.18
C LEU A 45 9.07 11.42 0.21
N THR A 46 9.72 12.46 0.72
CA THR A 46 10.51 13.40 -0.10
C THR A 46 11.63 12.72 -0.87
N ASP A 47 12.16 11.62 -0.33
CA ASP A 47 13.27 10.81 -0.86
C ASP A 47 12.83 9.38 -1.23
N ASP A 48 11.58 9.17 -1.63
CA ASP A 48 11.15 7.85 -2.11
C ASP A 48 11.93 7.47 -3.40
N PRO A 49 12.74 6.40 -3.41
CA PRO A 49 13.40 5.95 -4.63
C PRO A 49 12.42 5.52 -5.73
N ASN A 50 11.13 5.32 -5.39
CA ASN A 50 10.05 5.05 -6.33
C ASN A 50 9.23 6.29 -6.68
N LYS A 51 9.64 7.50 -6.27
CA LYS A 51 8.89 8.74 -6.52
C LYS A 51 8.54 8.94 -7.98
N ASP A 52 9.40 8.56 -8.92
CA ASP A 52 9.12 8.66 -10.36
C ASP A 52 8.08 7.64 -10.87
N LEU A 53 7.94 6.49 -10.19
CA LEU A 53 6.86 5.53 -10.44
C LEU A 53 5.53 6.05 -9.88
N ILE A 54 5.59 6.72 -8.73
CA ILE A 54 4.43 7.30 -8.02
C ILE A 54 4.02 8.66 -8.63
N ALA A 55 4.92 9.37 -9.33
CA ALA A 55 4.71 10.72 -9.85
C ALA A 55 3.56 10.81 -10.87
N ARG A 56 3.24 9.70 -11.56
CA ARG A 56 2.06 9.61 -12.43
C ARG A 56 0.76 9.42 -11.65
N ASP A 57 0.84 8.91 -10.42
CA ASP A 57 -0.28 8.66 -9.50
C ASP A 57 -0.51 9.81 -8.50
N CYS A 58 0.26 10.90 -8.62
CA CYS A 58 0.09 12.10 -7.79
C CYS A 58 -1.21 12.86 -8.11
N GLU A 59 -1.69 12.81 -9.35
CA GLU A 59 -2.98 13.42 -9.74
C GLU A 59 -4.18 12.52 -9.38
N ASP A 60 -3.98 11.19 -9.44
CA ASP A 60 -5.02 10.23 -9.06
C ASP A 60 -4.90 9.84 -7.58
N SER A 61 -5.75 10.48 -6.77
CA SER A 61 -5.89 10.14 -5.35
C SER A 61 -6.25 8.65 -5.12
N SER A 62 -6.81 7.95 -6.11
CA SER A 62 -7.16 6.53 -6.04
C SER A 62 -6.00 5.57 -6.32
N LEU A 63 -4.80 6.04 -6.66
CA LEU A 63 -3.63 5.17 -6.96
C LEU A 63 -3.93 4.13 -8.06
N GLY A 64 -4.69 4.51 -9.09
CA GLY A 64 -5.10 3.63 -10.19
C GLY A 64 -6.23 2.65 -9.84
N TRP A 65 -6.67 2.56 -8.58
CA TRP A 65 -7.73 1.61 -8.18
C TRP A 65 -9.09 1.93 -8.79
N SER A 66 -9.32 3.17 -9.22
CA SER A 66 -10.55 3.55 -9.93
C SER A 66 -10.77 2.77 -11.23
N GLU A 67 -9.71 2.29 -11.89
CA GLU A 67 -9.80 1.47 -13.10
C GLU A 67 -10.23 0.01 -12.81
N PHE A 68 -10.16 -0.42 -11.55
CA PHE A 68 -10.37 -1.80 -11.13
C PHE A 68 -11.64 -2.02 -10.31
N SER A 69 -12.49 -1.01 -10.18
CA SER A 69 -13.76 -1.06 -9.45
C SER A 69 -14.93 -0.67 -10.35
N THR A 70 -16.09 -1.32 -10.19
CA THR A 70 -17.33 -0.86 -10.83
C THR A 70 -18.01 0.27 -10.08
N GLU A 71 -17.61 0.52 -8.83
CA GLU A 71 -18.12 1.59 -7.97
C GLU A 71 -17.06 2.68 -7.73
N PRO A 72 -17.44 3.93 -7.41
CA PRO A 72 -16.49 4.97 -7.04
C PRO A 72 -15.60 4.55 -5.86
N VAL A 73 -14.29 4.79 -5.98
CA VAL A 73 -13.33 4.54 -4.91
C VAL A 73 -13.49 5.62 -3.84
N GLU A 74 -13.65 5.20 -2.59
CA GLU A 74 -13.66 6.10 -1.44
C GLU A 74 -12.25 6.27 -0.88
N ILE A 75 -11.86 7.50 -0.55
CA ILE A 75 -10.50 7.82 -0.14
C ILE A 75 -10.54 8.63 1.15
N HIS A 76 -9.86 8.14 2.18
CA HIS A 76 -9.69 8.79 3.48
C HIS A 76 -8.22 9.11 3.69
N PHE A 77 -7.88 10.39 3.84
CA PHE A 77 -6.49 10.81 4.07
C PHE A 77 -6.17 10.83 5.56
N VAL A 78 -4.99 10.32 5.94
CA VAL A 78 -4.48 10.37 7.32
C VAL A 78 -3.06 10.94 7.37
N LEU A 79 -2.68 11.48 8.53
CA LEU A 79 -1.35 12.08 8.73
C LEU A 79 -0.23 11.03 8.68
N GLY A 80 0.94 11.48 8.24
CA GLY A 80 2.10 10.64 8.00
C GLY A 80 2.24 10.18 6.55
N ASN A 81 3.30 9.42 6.31
CA ASN A 81 3.69 8.85 5.02
C ASN A 81 3.45 7.33 4.97
N HIS A 82 3.78 6.72 3.83
CA HIS A 82 3.59 5.28 3.59
C HIS A 82 4.13 4.37 4.71
N VAL A 83 5.23 4.78 5.36
CA VAL A 83 5.83 4.04 6.49
C VAL A 83 5.26 4.50 7.82
N SER A 84 5.18 5.81 8.05
CA SER A 84 4.86 6.35 9.37
C SER A 84 3.39 6.14 9.77
N ILE A 85 2.48 5.92 8.82
CA ILE A 85 1.07 5.59 9.05
C ILE A 85 0.88 4.29 9.84
N MET A 86 1.84 3.35 9.76
CA MET A 86 1.77 2.03 10.38
C MET A 86 2.38 1.98 11.80
N VAL A 87 2.88 3.10 12.32
CA VAL A 87 3.56 3.17 13.62
C VAL A 87 2.98 4.27 14.50
N GLU A 88 3.21 4.16 15.82
CA GLU A 88 2.81 5.18 16.79
C GLU A 88 3.46 6.55 16.47
N PRO A 89 2.72 7.66 16.60
CA PRO A 89 1.32 7.74 17.04
C PRO A 89 0.28 7.56 15.91
N HIS A 90 0.68 7.63 14.63
CA HIS A 90 -0.25 7.68 13.49
C HIS A 90 -1.11 6.43 13.32
N VAL A 91 -0.62 5.26 13.77
CA VAL A 91 -1.37 4.00 13.71
C VAL A 91 -2.70 4.06 14.48
N GLN A 92 -2.80 4.92 15.50
CA GLN A 92 -4.04 5.13 16.24
C GLN A 92 -5.11 5.78 15.35
N ILE A 93 -4.72 6.79 14.57
CA ILE A 93 -5.62 7.46 13.61
C ILE A 93 -6.04 6.48 12.52
N LEU A 94 -5.09 5.71 11.96
CA LEU A 94 -5.38 4.66 10.99
C LEU A 94 -6.42 3.65 11.53
N ALA A 95 -6.28 3.25 12.79
CA ALA A 95 -7.18 2.30 13.42
C ALA A 95 -8.60 2.87 13.61
N GLU A 96 -8.73 4.14 13.98
CA GLU A 96 -10.05 4.79 14.10
C GLU A 96 -10.73 4.96 12.74
N GLU A 97 -10.00 5.39 11.70
CA GLU A 97 -10.55 5.46 10.34
C GLU A 97 -10.99 4.09 9.81
N LEU A 98 -10.22 3.04 10.11
CA LEU A 98 -10.58 1.67 9.74
C LEU A 98 -11.88 1.22 10.40
N LYS A 99 -12.09 1.53 11.69
CA LYS A 99 -13.33 1.22 12.39
C LYS A 99 -14.53 1.91 11.77
N VAL A 100 -14.39 3.20 11.42
CA VAL A 100 -15.44 3.96 10.73
C VAL A 100 -15.78 3.32 9.39
N CYS A 101 -14.77 2.95 8.58
CA CYS A 101 -14.98 2.33 7.27
C CYS A 101 -15.64 0.93 7.36
N LEU A 102 -15.37 0.19 8.44
CA LEU A 102 -15.92 -1.14 8.67
C LEU A 102 -17.22 -1.13 9.49
N GLU A 103 -17.66 0.03 9.96
CA GLU A 103 -18.83 0.20 10.83
C GLU A 103 -18.73 -0.64 12.14
N ILE A 104 -17.54 -0.75 12.74
CA ILE A 104 -17.25 -1.55 13.96
C ILE A 104 -16.76 -0.74 15.16
#